data_AF-A0A094IET1-F1
#
_entry.id   AF-A0A094IET1-F1
#
_cell.length_a   1.000
_cell.length_b   1.000
_cell.length_c   1.000
_cell.angle_alpha   90.00
_cell.angle_beta   90.00
_cell.angle_gamma   90.00
#
_symmetry.space_group_name_H-M   'P 1'
#
loop_
_entity.id
_entity.type
_entity.pdbx_description
1 polymer ?
#
loop_
_entity_poly.entity_id
_entity_poly.type
_entity_poly.pdbx_seq_one_letter_code
_entity_poly.pdbx_strand_id
1 'polypeptide(L)'
;ASGRKVSKEGTVVDANGDTIARLTDGDVSRCAGKEIDDEGDVVDGKGNRVGSVMLLADIPAPEEPKESPEEAEERKQLEQDKNLAKQMASCVQQSIDKIQPILKMITEAIESAERQPKEELDEQKLVDTVKPLLEQGGQILQEANGVIRGLDPDGRIQANAKHKSASREATPEEYHLAEVLKELAGNVSQTIEGAKKKIAGMPHAKKELNPLWALLAEPLGQILAAVGLLLSGVLGLVGKLLSGLGLGGLVNNLLGGLGIKGILEGLGLGSVTKSLTGRK
;
A
#
# COMPACT_ATOMS: atom_id res chain seq x y z
N ALA A 1 -1.66 -5.92 -58.38
CA ALA A 1 -0.26 -5.46 -58.56
C ALA A 1 0.34 -5.85 -59.91
N SER A 2 -0.48 -6.29 -60.88
CA SER A 2 -0.06 -6.78 -62.20
C SER A 2 0.84 -5.82 -62.96
N GLY A 3 1.83 -6.37 -63.67
CA GLY A 3 2.81 -5.66 -64.51
C GLY A 3 3.90 -4.93 -63.74
N ARG A 4 3.94 -5.05 -62.39
CA ARG A 4 4.98 -4.45 -61.53
C ARG A 4 6.03 -5.47 -61.14
N LYS A 5 7.16 -4.97 -60.64
CA LYS A 5 8.31 -5.80 -60.24
C LYS A 5 8.52 -5.81 -58.74
N VAL A 6 8.96 -6.95 -58.22
CA VAL A 6 9.35 -7.10 -56.81
C VAL A 6 10.73 -6.46 -56.58
N SER A 7 10.87 -5.72 -55.48
CA SER A 7 12.12 -5.11 -55.03
C SER A 7 13.12 -6.16 -54.49
N LYS A 8 14.32 -5.73 -54.13
CA LYS A 8 15.32 -6.63 -53.49
C LYS A 8 14.93 -6.99 -52.05
N GLU A 9 13.99 -6.24 -51.48
CA GLU A 9 13.47 -6.36 -50.14
C GLU A 9 12.18 -7.20 -50.10
N GLY A 10 11.72 -7.73 -51.24
CA GLY A 10 10.50 -8.54 -51.33
C GLY A 10 9.21 -7.70 -51.28
N THR A 11 9.27 -6.43 -51.64
CA THR A 11 8.14 -5.50 -51.65
C THR A 11 7.81 -5.03 -53.07
N VAL A 12 6.59 -4.55 -53.28
CA VAL A 12 6.15 -4.03 -54.58
C VAL A 12 5.74 -2.59 -54.39
N VAL A 13 6.36 -1.69 -55.16
CA VAL A 13 6.10 -0.25 -55.09
C VAL A 13 5.28 0.24 -56.27
N ASP A 14 4.49 1.28 -56.07
CA ASP A 14 3.76 1.96 -57.13
C ASP A 14 4.58 3.07 -57.81
N ALA A 15 3.94 3.84 -58.69
CA ALA A 15 4.60 4.91 -59.45
C ALA A 15 4.99 6.13 -58.59
N ASN A 16 4.41 6.28 -57.41
CA ASN A 16 4.73 7.34 -56.45
C ASN A 16 5.86 6.91 -55.50
N GLY A 17 6.28 5.65 -55.56
CA GLY A 17 7.27 5.06 -54.65
C GLY A 17 6.66 4.44 -53.40
N ASP A 18 5.33 4.37 -53.29
CA ASP A 18 4.64 3.81 -52.13
C ASP A 18 4.58 2.29 -52.22
N THR A 19 4.77 1.59 -51.11
CA THR A 19 4.71 0.12 -51.09
C THR A 19 3.26 -0.34 -51.06
N ILE A 20 2.85 -1.12 -52.06
CA ILE A 20 1.46 -1.56 -52.27
C ILE A 20 1.25 -3.06 -52.08
N ALA A 21 2.32 -3.87 -52.14
CA ALA A 21 2.24 -5.32 -51.93
C ALA A 21 3.54 -5.87 -51.32
N ARG A 22 3.46 -7.06 -50.73
CA ARG A 22 4.62 -7.78 -50.19
C ARG A 22 4.60 -9.23 -50.62
N LEU A 23 5.79 -9.79 -50.86
CA LEU A 23 5.98 -11.21 -51.12
C LEU A 23 5.53 -12.01 -49.89
N THR A 24 4.56 -12.90 -50.07
CA THR A 24 4.02 -13.79 -49.03
C THR A 24 4.50 -15.23 -49.20
N ASP A 25 4.91 -15.62 -50.42
CA ASP A 25 5.43 -16.94 -50.74
C ASP A 25 6.57 -16.86 -51.76
N GLY A 26 7.59 -17.72 -51.62
CA GLY A 26 8.78 -17.77 -52.47
C GLY A 26 10.04 -17.10 -51.89
N ASP A 27 11.20 -17.38 -52.49
CA ASP A 27 12.49 -16.80 -52.10
C ASP A 27 12.66 -15.41 -52.71
N VAL A 28 12.90 -14.40 -51.88
CA VAL A 28 13.13 -13.00 -52.28
C VAL A 28 14.24 -12.88 -53.32
N SER A 29 15.30 -13.68 -53.22
CA SER A 29 16.43 -13.66 -54.16
C SER A 29 16.03 -14.11 -55.55
N ARG A 30 15.02 -14.99 -55.65
CA ARG A 30 14.49 -15.51 -56.92
C ARG A 30 13.38 -14.63 -57.49
N CYS A 31 12.66 -13.92 -56.63
CA CYS A 31 11.53 -13.08 -56.98
C CYS A 31 11.93 -11.62 -57.30
N ALA A 32 13.05 -11.14 -56.76
CA ALA A 32 13.51 -9.77 -56.99
C ALA A 32 13.73 -9.48 -58.48
N GLY A 33 13.14 -8.39 -58.96
CA GLY A 33 13.19 -7.94 -60.36
C GLY A 33 12.31 -8.73 -61.33
N LYS A 34 11.54 -9.72 -60.84
CA LYS A 34 10.55 -10.48 -61.63
C LYS A 34 9.21 -9.77 -61.67
N GLU A 35 8.44 -10.07 -62.70
CA GLU A 35 7.13 -9.45 -62.97
C GLU A 35 6.02 -10.22 -62.25
N ILE A 36 4.99 -9.48 -61.86
CA ILE A 36 3.80 -10.02 -61.21
C ILE A 36 2.69 -10.10 -62.25
N ASP A 37 2.06 -11.27 -62.36
CA ASP A 37 0.94 -11.48 -63.28
C ASP A 37 -0.40 -10.93 -62.73
N ASP A 38 -1.47 -11.16 -63.49
CA ASP A 38 -2.83 -10.71 -63.15
C ASP A 38 -3.41 -11.43 -61.93
N GLU A 39 -2.89 -12.61 -61.59
CA GLU A 39 -3.32 -13.42 -60.44
C GLU A 39 -2.56 -13.07 -59.15
N GLY A 40 -1.54 -12.19 -59.24
CA GLY A 40 -0.72 -11.79 -58.09
C GLY A 40 0.48 -12.72 -57.85
N ASP A 41 0.78 -13.58 -58.81
CA ASP A 41 1.91 -14.49 -58.77
C ASP A 41 3.14 -13.89 -59.44
N VAL A 42 4.31 -14.19 -58.87
CA VAL A 42 5.60 -13.74 -59.39
C VAL A 42 6.09 -14.76 -60.40
N VAL A 43 6.28 -14.34 -61.65
CA VAL A 43 6.66 -15.24 -62.76
C VAL A 43 8.08 -14.98 -63.26
N ASP A 44 8.78 -16.06 -63.63
CA ASP A 44 10.08 -15.96 -64.29
C ASP A 44 9.96 -15.63 -65.79
N GLY A 45 11.09 -15.40 -66.47
CA GLY A 45 11.10 -15.07 -67.90
C GLY A 45 10.65 -16.21 -68.83
N LYS A 46 10.32 -17.39 -68.28
CA LYS A 46 9.72 -18.53 -69.00
C LYS A 46 8.23 -18.71 -68.65
N GLY A 47 7.66 -17.82 -67.83
CA GLY A 47 6.27 -17.88 -67.38
C GLY A 47 6.02 -18.85 -66.23
N ASN A 48 7.05 -19.36 -65.55
CA ASN A 48 6.86 -20.23 -64.39
C ASN A 48 6.67 -19.40 -63.12
N ARG A 49 5.70 -19.77 -62.28
CA ARG A 49 5.49 -19.23 -60.94
C ARG A 49 6.70 -19.51 -60.04
N VAL A 50 7.29 -18.48 -59.47
CA VAL A 50 8.43 -18.54 -58.53
C VAL A 50 8.12 -17.98 -57.14
N GLY A 51 6.97 -17.32 -56.98
CA GLY A 51 6.47 -16.79 -55.70
C GLY A 51 5.10 -16.16 -55.86
N SER A 52 4.59 -15.54 -54.79
CA SER A 52 3.30 -14.84 -54.79
C SER A 52 3.35 -13.61 -53.90
N VAL A 53 2.65 -12.55 -54.30
CA VAL A 53 2.56 -11.30 -53.55
C VAL A 53 1.14 -11.06 -53.09
N MET A 54 0.99 -10.55 -51.87
CA MET A 54 -0.30 -10.10 -51.34
C MET A 54 -0.29 -8.58 -51.19
N LEU A 55 -1.39 -7.92 -51.56
CA LEU A 55 -1.53 -6.48 -51.39
C LEU A 55 -1.49 -6.15 -49.90
N LEU A 56 -0.81 -5.06 -49.54
CA LEU A 56 -0.73 -4.61 -48.15
C LEU A 56 -2.11 -4.30 -47.55
N ALA A 57 -3.08 -3.89 -48.38
CA ALA A 57 -4.47 -3.69 -47.97
C ALA A 57 -5.20 -5.00 -47.61
N ASP A 58 -4.73 -6.14 -48.14
CA ASP A 58 -5.32 -7.47 -47.94
C ASP A 58 -4.54 -8.30 -46.90
N ILE A 59 -3.40 -7.80 -46.43
CA ILE A 59 -2.71 -8.36 -45.25
C ILE A 59 -3.54 -7.95 -44.03
N PRO A 60 -4.23 -8.88 -43.34
CA PRO A 60 -4.89 -8.54 -42.09
C PRO A 60 -3.82 -7.97 -41.16
N ALA A 61 -4.05 -6.73 -40.69
CA ALA A 61 -3.19 -6.13 -39.69
C ALA A 61 -3.02 -7.12 -38.53
N PRO A 62 -1.81 -7.28 -37.96
CA PRO A 62 -1.67 -8.07 -36.74
C PRO A 62 -2.71 -7.56 -35.75
N GLU A 63 -3.62 -8.42 -35.31
CA GLU A 63 -4.50 -8.06 -34.21
C GLU A 63 -3.59 -7.80 -33.02
N GLU A 64 -3.44 -6.53 -32.64
CA GLU A 64 -2.85 -6.20 -31.34
C GLU A 64 -3.63 -7.02 -30.31
N PRO A 65 -2.96 -7.70 -29.35
CA PRO A 65 -3.65 -8.42 -28.31
C PRO A 65 -4.64 -7.48 -27.62
N LYS A 66 -5.93 -7.64 -27.92
CA LYS A 66 -6.99 -6.91 -27.23
C LYS A 66 -7.06 -7.50 -25.85
N GLU A 67 -6.56 -6.75 -24.87
CA GLU A 67 -6.73 -7.01 -23.45
C GLU A 67 -8.18 -7.46 -23.17
N SER A 68 -8.34 -8.55 -22.42
CA SER A 68 -9.67 -9.03 -22.08
C SER A 68 -10.38 -8.02 -21.16
N PRO A 69 -11.73 -7.96 -21.14
CA PRO A 69 -12.45 -7.10 -20.21
C PRO A 69 -12.08 -7.35 -18.74
N GLU A 70 -11.74 -8.60 -18.39
CA GLU A 70 -11.33 -9.02 -17.05
C GLU A 70 -9.95 -8.45 -16.68
N GLU A 71 -8.96 -8.58 -17.57
CA GLU A 71 -7.61 -8.01 -17.37
C GLU A 71 -7.65 -6.48 -17.24
N ALA A 72 -8.54 -5.82 -18.00
CA ALA A 72 -8.76 -4.38 -17.94
C ALA A 72 -9.40 -3.93 -16.63
N GLU A 73 -10.28 -4.74 -16.06
CA GLU A 73 -10.89 -4.46 -14.79
C GLU A 73 -9.89 -4.66 -13.64
N GLU A 74 -9.12 -5.75 -13.65
CA GLU A 74 -8.06 -6.01 -12.67
C GLU A 74 -7.00 -4.91 -12.66
N ARG A 75 -6.56 -4.44 -13.83
CA ARG A 75 -5.61 -3.31 -13.92
C ARG A 75 -6.17 -2.02 -13.34
N LYS A 76 -7.44 -1.70 -13.65
CA LYS A 76 -8.11 -0.52 -13.08
C LYS A 76 -8.25 -0.63 -11.57
N GLN A 77 -8.60 -1.82 -11.06
CA GLN A 77 -8.71 -2.06 -9.63
C GLN A 77 -7.36 -1.93 -8.93
N LEU A 78 -6.30 -2.52 -9.49
CA LEU A 78 -4.94 -2.39 -8.96
C LEU A 78 -4.48 -0.93 -8.92
N GLU A 79 -4.77 -0.16 -9.97
CA GLU A 79 -4.40 1.25 -10.03
C GLU A 79 -5.19 2.11 -9.02
N GLN A 80 -6.46 1.78 -8.79
CA GLN A 80 -7.25 2.37 -7.70
C GLN A 80 -6.66 2.06 -6.32
N ASP A 81 -6.30 0.80 -6.07
CA ASP A 81 -5.69 0.38 -4.80
C ASP A 81 -4.38 1.11 -4.52
N LYS A 82 -3.50 1.24 -5.52
CA LYS A 82 -2.24 2.00 -5.41
C LYS A 82 -2.49 3.46 -5.07
N ASN A 83 -3.41 4.11 -5.78
CA ASN A 83 -3.74 5.51 -5.54
C ASN A 83 -4.34 5.72 -4.14
N LEU A 84 -5.19 4.80 -3.70
CA LEU A 84 -5.76 4.81 -2.36
C LEU A 84 -4.69 4.64 -1.28
N ALA A 85 -3.80 3.65 -1.42
CA ALA A 85 -2.69 3.43 -0.50
C ALA A 85 -1.76 4.65 -0.41
N LYS A 86 -1.48 5.31 -1.56
CA LYS A 86 -0.69 6.54 -1.62
C LYS A 86 -1.35 7.70 -0.90
N GLN A 87 -2.66 7.89 -1.06
CA GLN A 87 -3.41 8.94 -0.36
C GLN A 87 -3.44 8.69 1.15
N MET A 88 -3.67 7.46 1.58
CA MET A 88 -3.59 7.07 2.99
C MET A 88 -2.20 7.33 3.56
N ALA A 89 -1.13 6.96 2.83
CA ALA A 89 0.25 7.15 3.29
C ALA A 89 0.56 8.63 3.48
N SER A 90 0.13 9.48 2.54
CA SER A 90 0.26 10.93 2.66
C SER A 90 -0.50 11.49 3.87
N CYS A 91 -1.72 11.02 4.12
CA CYS A 91 -2.49 11.41 5.30
C CYS A 91 -1.75 11.04 6.60
N VAL A 92 -1.26 9.79 6.70
CA VAL A 92 -0.52 9.31 7.88
C VAL A 92 0.77 10.11 8.07
N GLN A 93 1.51 10.39 7.00
CA GLN A 93 2.74 11.19 7.07
C GLN A 93 2.46 12.61 7.59
N GLN A 94 1.42 13.28 7.10
CA GLN A 94 1.03 14.60 7.59
C GLN A 94 0.66 14.56 9.09
N SER A 95 0.04 13.47 9.55
CA SER A 95 -0.25 13.28 10.98
C SER A 95 1.02 13.06 11.79
N ILE A 96 2.02 12.33 11.28
CA ILE A 96 3.34 12.16 11.91
C ILE A 96 4.00 13.54 12.09
N ASP A 97 4.08 14.32 11.01
CA ASP A 97 4.74 15.62 11.02
C ASP A 97 4.11 16.58 12.05
N LYS A 98 2.79 16.52 12.22
CA LYS A 98 2.05 17.31 13.21
C LYS A 98 2.19 16.78 14.64
N ILE A 99 2.16 15.46 14.83
CA ILE A 99 2.12 14.87 16.17
C ILE A 99 3.52 14.74 16.80
N GLN A 100 4.58 14.57 16.00
CA GLN A 100 5.95 14.47 16.50
C GLN A 100 6.37 15.59 17.45
N PRO A 101 6.17 16.89 17.14
CA PRO A 101 6.51 17.96 18.08
C PRO A 101 5.71 17.87 19.38
N ILE A 102 4.44 17.46 19.32
CA ILE A 102 3.58 17.27 20.50
C ILE A 102 4.11 16.14 21.39
N LEU A 103 4.43 14.98 20.81
CA LEU A 103 5.01 13.84 21.53
C LEU A 103 6.36 14.20 22.18
N LYS A 104 7.17 15.00 21.49
CA LYS A 104 8.43 15.52 22.01
C LYS A 104 8.20 16.43 23.22
N MET A 105 7.26 17.39 23.12
CA MET A 105 6.92 18.27 24.25
C MET A 105 6.40 17.50 25.47
N ILE A 106 5.58 16.46 25.27
CA ILE A 106 5.12 15.56 26.34
C ILE A 106 6.32 14.88 27.01
N THR A 107 7.21 14.30 26.20
CA THR A 107 8.40 13.60 26.68
C THR A 107 9.31 14.53 27.48
N GLU A 108 9.59 15.73 26.97
CA GLU A 108 10.43 16.73 27.61
C GLU A 108 9.83 17.24 28.94
N ALA A 109 8.52 17.49 28.98
CA ALA A 109 7.83 17.92 30.20
C ALA A 109 7.94 16.87 31.31
N ILE A 110 7.71 15.59 30.96
CA ILE A 110 7.78 14.48 31.91
C ILE A 110 9.22 14.23 32.36
N GLU A 111 10.20 14.26 31.45
CA GLU A 111 11.62 14.12 31.80
C GLU A 111 12.11 15.26 32.68
N SER A 112 11.66 16.49 32.42
CA SER A 112 11.98 17.63 33.26
C SER A 112 11.42 17.44 34.67
N ALA A 113 10.18 16.96 34.80
CA ALA A 113 9.56 16.68 36.09
C ALA A 113 10.23 15.51 36.83
N GLU A 114 10.60 14.43 36.12
CA GLU A 114 11.29 13.27 36.72
C GLU A 114 12.65 13.64 37.34
N ARG A 115 13.33 14.66 36.79
CA ARG A 115 14.62 15.13 37.29
C ARG A 115 14.52 16.03 38.51
N GLN A 116 13.33 16.53 38.86
CA GLN A 116 13.15 17.40 40.02
C GLN A 116 13.19 16.63 41.34
N PRO A 117 13.76 17.20 42.42
CA PRO A 117 13.60 16.67 43.77
C PRO A 117 12.11 16.55 44.12
N LYS A 118 11.74 15.50 44.89
CA LYS A 118 10.32 15.21 45.20
C LYS A 118 9.63 16.34 45.96
N GLU A 119 10.39 17.10 46.74
CA GLU A 119 9.91 18.23 47.54
C GLU A 119 9.60 19.47 46.68
N GLU A 120 10.23 19.58 45.50
CA GLU A 120 10.08 20.69 44.55
C GLU A 120 9.17 20.34 43.36
N LEU A 121 8.85 19.06 43.20
CA LEU A 121 8.03 18.55 42.12
C LEU A 121 6.58 19.03 42.23
N ASP A 122 6.16 19.85 41.28
CA ASP A 122 4.77 20.24 41.11
C ASP A 122 4.07 19.29 40.13
N GLU A 123 3.47 18.23 40.66
CA GLU A 123 2.72 17.25 39.88
C GLU A 123 1.50 17.86 39.18
N GLN A 124 0.84 18.87 39.78
CA GLN A 124 -0.32 19.51 39.16
C GLN A 124 0.11 20.31 37.92
N LYS A 125 1.21 21.07 38.02
CA LYS A 125 1.77 21.79 36.88
C LYS A 125 2.19 20.86 35.75
N LEU A 126 2.74 19.67 36.07
CA LEU A 126 3.02 18.65 35.06
C LEU A 126 1.73 18.23 34.34
N VAL A 127 0.66 17.94 35.09
CA VAL A 127 -0.64 17.57 34.52
C VAL A 127 -1.18 18.68 33.63
N ASP A 128 -1.17 19.93 34.10
CA ASP A 128 -1.65 21.11 33.37
C ASP A 128 -0.86 21.35 32.07
N THR A 129 0.41 20.94 32.04
CA THR A 129 1.26 21.02 30.85
C THR A 129 0.98 19.88 29.86
N VAL A 130 0.87 18.64 30.36
CA VAL A 130 0.79 17.43 29.51
C VAL A 130 -0.63 17.21 28.97
N LYS A 131 -1.67 17.47 29.76
CA LYS A 131 -3.07 17.28 29.36
C LYS A 131 -3.43 17.96 28.02
N PRO A 132 -3.19 19.27 27.80
CA PRO A 132 -3.53 19.91 26.53
C PRO A 132 -2.74 19.33 25.36
N LEU A 133 -1.51 18.84 25.58
CA LEU A 133 -0.72 18.18 24.54
C LEU A 133 -1.33 16.82 24.16
N LEU A 134 -1.84 16.06 25.12
CA LEU A 134 -2.55 14.80 24.85
C LEU A 134 -3.85 15.04 24.08
N GLU A 135 -4.60 16.07 24.43
CA GLU A 135 -5.82 16.47 23.71
C GLU A 135 -5.50 16.87 22.26
N GLN A 136 -4.46 17.69 22.05
CA GLN A 136 -4.01 18.07 20.71
C GLN A 136 -3.52 16.86 19.89
N GLY A 137 -2.70 15.99 20.49
CA GLY A 137 -2.24 14.77 19.83
C GLY A 137 -3.38 13.83 19.47
N GLY A 138 -4.39 13.72 20.36
CA GLY A 138 -5.59 12.92 20.13
C GLY A 138 -6.42 13.44 18.96
N GLN A 139 -6.60 14.77 18.86
CA GLN A 139 -7.30 15.40 17.73
C GLN A 139 -6.62 15.10 16.39
N ILE A 140 -5.29 15.21 16.31
CA ILE A 140 -4.52 14.90 15.08
C ILE A 140 -4.77 13.45 14.63
N LEU A 141 -4.77 12.49 15.56
CA LEU A 141 -5.00 11.08 15.24
C LEU A 141 -6.46 10.80 14.88
N GLN A 142 -7.42 11.48 15.52
CA GLN A 142 -8.84 11.37 15.16
C GLN A 142 -9.12 11.91 13.76
N GLU A 143 -8.54 13.05 13.38
CA GLU A 143 -8.61 13.61 12.03
C GLU A 143 -8.06 12.61 11.00
N ALA A 144 -6.88 12.04 11.27
CA ALA A 144 -6.25 11.04 10.40
C ALA A 144 -7.15 9.81 10.20
N ASN A 145 -7.71 9.28 11.29
CA ASN A 145 -8.66 8.16 11.25
C ASN A 145 -9.90 8.50 10.41
N GLY A 146 -10.45 9.71 10.57
CA GLY A 146 -11.60 10.18 9.80
C GLY A 146 -11.30 10.24 8.30
N VAL A 147 -10.15 10.80 7.92
CA VAL A 147 -9.72 10.85 6.52
C VAL A 147 -9.51 9.46 5.94
N ILE A 148 -8.80 8.57 6.65
CA ILE A 148 -8.54 7.20 6.19
C ILE A 148 -9.84 6.43 5.96
N ARG A 149 -10.82 6.53 6.87
CA ARG A 149 -12.15 5.92 6.69
C ARG A 149 -12.95 6.56 5.56
N GLY A 150 -12.77 7.86 5.32
CA GLY A 150 -13.39 8.56 4.20
C GLY A 150 -12.81 8.15 2.85
N LEU A 151 -11.51 7.81 2.82
CA LEU A 151 -10.82 7.32 1.62
C LEU A 151 -11.23 5.89 1.27
N ASP A 152 -11.48 5.03 2.26
CA ASP A 152 -11.85 3.62 2.09
C ASP A 152 -13.12 3.25 2.89
N PRO A 153 -14.31 3.73 2.45
CA PRO A 153 -15.56 3.53 3.19
C PRO A 153 -16.04 2.07 3.16
N ASP A 154 -15.67 1.31 2.14
CA ASP A 154 -15.96 -0.12 1.97
C ASP A 154 -14.91 -1.03 2.62
N GLY A 155 -13.81 -0.48 3.16
CA GLY A 155 -12.76 -1.24 3.83
C GLY A 155 -12.01 -2.17 2.89
N ARG A 156 -11.91 -1.79 1.61
CA ARG A 156 -11.27 -2.56 0.55
C ARG A 156 -9.78 -2.75 0.79
N ILE A 157 -9.07 -1.73 1.29
CA ILE A 157 -7.64 -1.88 1.64
C ILE A 157 -7.50 -2.87 2.79
N GLN A 158 -8.37 -2.78 3.79
CA GLN A 158 -8.40 -3.74 4.91
C GLN A 158 -8.63 -5.18 4.42
N ALA A 159 -9.54 -5.38 3.47
CA ALA A 159 -9.84 -6.68 2.89
C ALA A 159 -8.66 -7.21 2.08
N ASN A 160 -8.06 -6.38 1.23
CA ASN A 160 -6.93 -6.75 0.37
C ASN A 160 -5.66 -7.03 1.19
N ALA A 161 -5.42 -6.30 2.27
CA ALA A 161 -4.31 -6.51 3.19
C ALA A 161 -4.34 -7.92 3.83
N LYS A 162 -5.52 -8.44 4.14
CA LYS A 162 -5.68 -9.81 4.69
C LYS A 162 -5.22 -10.87 3.70
N HIS A 163 -5.62 -10.74 2.43
CA HIS A 163 -5.26 -11.69 1.38
C HIS A 163 -3.77 -11.62 1.01
N LYS A 164 -3.21 -10.40 0.85
CA LYS A 164 -1.83 -10.21 0.38
C LYS A 164 -0.75 -10.45 1.44
N SER A 165 -1.08 -10.39 2.74
CA SER A 165 -0.12 -10.71 3.81
C SER A 165 0.36 -12.18 3.80
N ALA A 166 -0.45 -13.08 3.25
CA ALA A 166 -0.14 -14.50 3.12
C ALA A 166 0.72 -14.81 1.87
N SER A 167 0.64 -13.99 0.81
CA SER A 167 1.29 -14.23 -0.48
C SER A 167 2.55 -13.39 -0.75
N ARG A 168 2.88 -12.38 0.08
CA ARG A 168 3.99 -11.41 -0.14
C ARG A 168 3.84 -10.57 -1.43
N GLU A 169 2.61 -10.30 -1.85
CA GLU A 169 2.27 -9.59 -3.10
C GLU A 169 1.91 -8.11 -2.89
N ALA A 170 2.49 -7.44 -1.88
CA ALA A 170 2.18 -6.02 -1.64
C ALA A 170 2.85 -5.12 -2.70
N THR A 171 2.12 -4.10 -3.15
CA THR A 171 2.61 -3.05 -4.03
C THR A 171 3.59 -2.12 -3.28
N PRO A 172 4.49 -1.39 -3.98
CA PRO A 172 5.35 -0.40 -3.35
C PRO A 172 4.59 0.64 -2.51
N GLU A 173 3.40 1.05 -2.95
CA GLU A 173 2.54 1.99 -2.26
C GLU A 173 1.96 1.40 -0.95
N GLU A 174 1.52 0.15 -0.96
CA GLU A 174 1.08 -0.57 0.23
C GLU A 174 2.24 -0.78 1.23
N TYR A 175 3.45 -1.07 0.74
CA TYR A 175 4.65 -1.14 1.58
C TYR A 175 4.98 0.21 2.23
N HIS A 176 4.92 1.29 1.46
CA HIS A 176 5.17 2.63 1.99
C HIS A 176 4.14 3.02 3.05
N LEU A 177 2.85 2.77 2.78
CA LEU A 177 1.76 2.95 3.75
C LEU A 177 2.04 2.18 5.05
N ALA A 178 2.57 0.95 4.94
CA ALA A 178 2.88 0.15 6.10
C ALA A 178 4.07 0.67 6.92
N GLU A 179 5.10 1.20 6.29
CA GLU A 179 6.24 1.81 7.00
C GLU A 179 5.84 3.12 7.72
N VAL A 180 5.04 3.99 7.09
CA VAL A 180 4.58 5.22 7.78
C VAL A 180 3.64 4.90 8.94
N LEU A 181 2.78 3.89 8.82
CA LEU A 181 1.92 3.43 9.92
C LEU A 181 2.72 2.83 11.08
N LYS A 182 3.78 2.10 10.76
CA LYS A 182 4.73 1.59 11.74
C LYS A 182 5.46 2.70 12.48
N GLU A 183 5.90 3.74 11.76
CA GLU A 183 6.53 4.91 12.37
C GLU A 183 5.56 5.64 13.30
N LEU A 184 4.33 5.94 12.85
CA LEU A 184 3.31 6.58 13.67
C LEU A 184 3.04 5.77 14.95
N ALA A 185 2.81 4.46 14.81
CA ALA A 185 2.56 3.57 15.94
C ALA A 185 3.75 3.50 16.90
N GLY A 186 4.97 3.45 16.36
CA GLY A 186 6.21 3.47 17.15
C GLY A 186 6.32 4.75 17.97
N ASN A 187 6.21 5.91 17.32
CA ASN A 187 6.35 7.22 17.97
C ASN A 187 5.35 7.39 19.12
N VAL A 188 4.08 7.07 18.88
CA VAL A 188 3.01 7.18 19.89
C VAL A 188 3.19 6.16 21.02
N SER A 189 3.43 4.89 20.68
CA SER A 189 3.56 3.82 21.70
C SER A 189 4.76 4.03 22.60
N GLN A 190 5.92 4.38 22.03
CA GLN A 190 7.14 4.66 22.80
C GLN A 190 6.97 5.87 23.73
N THR A 191 6.29 6.92 23.26
CA THR A 191 5.99 8.09 24.09
C THR A 191 5.13 7.71 25.29
N ILE A 192 4.04 6.96 25.06
CA ILE A 192 3.12 6.54 26.14
C ILE A 192 3.83 5.61 27.13
N GLU A 193 4.56 4.60 26.65
CA GLU A 193 5.28 3.66 27.53
C GLU A 193 6.37 4.37 28.34
N GLY A 194 7.16 5.22 27.69
CA GLY A 194 8.19 6.04 28.34
C GLY A 194 7.61 6.97 29.39
N ALA A 195 6.54 7.70 29.04
CA ALA A 195 5.83 8.58 29.96
C ALA A 195 5.30 7.84 31.19
N LYS A 196 4.58 6.73 30.98
CA LYS A 196 4.00 5.91 32.07
C LYS A 196 5.07 5.38 33.03
N LYS A 197 6.23 4.99 32.51
CA LYS A 197 7.35 4.52 33.33
C LYS A 197 7.89 5.64 34.23
N LYS A 198 8.08 6.84 33.68
CA LYS A 198 8.65 8.00 34.39
C LYS A 198 7.71 8.58 35.44
N ILE A 199 6.40 8.64 35.15
CA ILE A 199 5.40 9.12 36.12
C ILE A 199 5.01 8.08 37.17
N ALA A 200 5.59 6.87 37.14
CA ALA A 200 5.21 5.80 38.07
C ALA A 200 5.40 6.18 39.55
N GLY A 201 6.38 7.06 39.82
CA GLY A 201 6.69 7.62 41.14
C GLY A 201 5.97 8.93 41.49
N MET A 202 5.03 9.39 40.64
CA MET A 202 4.27 10.65 40.78
C MET A 202 2.78 10.32 40.97
N PRO A 203 2.28 10.09 42.20
CA PRO A 203 0.95 9.52 42.41
C PRO A 203 -0.20 10.37 41.84
N HIS A 204 -0.12 11.69 41.95
CA HIS A 204 -1.13 12.61 41.45
C HIS A 204 -1.09 12.69 39.93
N ALA A 205 0.08 12.95 39.35
CA ALA A 205 0.26 13.02 37.90
C ALA A 205 -0.11 11.69 37.23
N LYS A 206 0.28 10.56 37.82
CA LYS A 206 -0.10 9.22 37.34
C LYS A 206 -1.62 9.03 37.33
N LYS A 207 -2.32 9.46 38.39
CA LYS A 207 -3.78 9.32 38.49
C LYS A 207 -4.49 10.14 37.42
N GLU A 208 -4.05 11.38 37.20
CA GLU A 208 -4.67 12.31 36.24
C GLU A 208 -4.31 11.98 34.78
N LEU A 209 -3.06 11.60 34.49
CA LEU A 209 -2.60 11.36 33.11
C LEU A 209 -2.92 9.95 32.60
N ASN A 210 -3.01 8.94 33.46
CA ASN A 210 -3.24 7.56 33.01
C ASN A 210 -4.48 7.37 32.14
N PRO A 211 -5.65 7.95 32.48
CA PRO A 211 -6.84 7.87 31.62
C PRO A 211 -6.65 8.58 30.28
N LEU A 212 -5.83 9.64 30.23
CA LEU A 212 -5.68 10.49 29.06
C LEU A 212 -4.81 9.85 27.96
N TRP A 213 -3.98 8.85 28.27
CA TRP A 213 -3.24 8.10 27.24
C TRP A 213 -4.14 7.41 26.21
N ALA A 214 -5.40 7.12 26.58
CA ALA A 214 -6.39 6.58 25.66
C ALA A 214 -6.71 7.55 24.50
N LEU A 215 -6.58 8.86 24.71
CA LEU A 215 -6.76 9.88 23.66
C LEU A 215 -5.80 9.68 22.48
N LEU A 216 -4.62 9.12 22.72
CA LEU A 216 -3.67 8.78 21.68
C LEU A 216 -3.83 7.33 21.21
N ALA A 217 -3.97 6.40 22.15
CA ALA A 217 -3.93 4.98 21.85
C ALA A 217 -5.16 4.47 21.09
N GLU A 218 -6.36 4.97 21.41
CA GLU A 218 -7.60 4.54 20.75
C GLU A 218 -7.64 4.92 19.27
N PRO A 219 -7.47 6.20 18.87
CA PRO A 219 -7.49 6.56 17.46
C PRO A 219 -6.33 5.92 16.68
N LEU A 220 -5.16 5.75 17.29
CA LEU A 220 -4.07 4.97 16.70
C LEU A 220 -4.52 3.52 16.38
N GLY A 221 -5.16 2.85 17.34
CA GLY A 221 -5.69 1.50 17.14
C GLY A 221 -6.75 1.45 16.04
N GLN A 222 -7.60 2.48 15.95
CA GLN A 222 -8.63 2.59 14.91
C GLN A 222 -8.04 2.80 13.51
N ILE A 223 -7.00 3.63 13.37
CA ILE A 223 -6.26 3.83 12.12
C ILE A 223 -5.70 2.49 11.62
N LEU A 224 -5.02 1.76 12.51
CA LEU A 224 -4.42 0.47 12.15
C LEU A 224 -5.47 -0.58 11.82
N ALA A 225 -6.60 -0.58 12.53
CA ALA A 225 -7.72 -1.44 12.21
C ALA A 225 -8.29 -1.14 10.82
N ALA A 226 -8.46 0.14 10.49
CA ALA A 226 -9.02 0.60 9.21
C ALA A 226 -8.14 0.19 8.02
N VAL A 227 -6.81 0.26 8.15
CA VAL A 227 -5.90 -0.12 7.06
C VAL A 227 -5.63 -1.63 7.04
N GLY A 228 -5.90 -2.34 8.13
CA GLY A 228 -5.82 -3.80 8.20
C GLY A 228 -4.40 -4.36 8.15
N LEU A 229 -3.41 -3.59 8.61
CA LEU A 229 -2.02 -4.01 8.51
C LEU A 229 -1.65 -5.04 9.57
N LEU A 230 -1.14 -6.17 9.06
CA LEU A 230 -0.70 -7.35 9.80
C LEU A 230 0.80 -7.37 10.07
N LEU A 231 1.50 -6.25 9.94
CA LEU A 231 2.92 -6.23 10.30
C LEU A 231 3.01 -6.64 11.78
N SER A 232 3.50 -7.86 12.03
CA SER A 232 3.61 -8.46 13.36
C SER A 232 4.26 -7.49 14.37
N GLY A 233 5.21 -6.68 13.88
CA GLY A 233 5.83 -5.60 14.66
C GLY A 233 4.86 -4.50 15.11
N VAL A 234 4.04 -3.95 14.20
CA VAL A 234 3.11 -2.83 14.50
C VAL A 234 1.96 -3.29 15.39
N LEU A 235 1.37 -4.44 15.08
CA LEU A 235 0.30 -5.02 15.88
C LEU A 235 0.79 -5.45 17.27
N GLY A 236 2.02 -5.95 17.37
CA GLY A 236 2.63 -6.27 18.66
C GLY A 236 2.81 -5.03 19.53
N LEU A 237 3.27 -3.91 18.96
CA LEU A 237 3.42 -2.63 19.67
C LEU A 237 2.06 -2.11 20.16
N VAL A 238 1.08 -2.04 19.27
CA VAL A 238 -0.24 -1.49 19.61
C VAL A 238 -1.03 -2.43 20.53
N GLY A 239 -0.91 -3.74 20.34
CA GLY A 239 -1.50 -4.73 21.24
C GLY A 239 -1.00 -4.61 22.67
N LYS A 240 0.32 -4.43 22.85
CA LYS A 240 0.93 -4.17 24.18
C LYS A 240 0.45 -2.85 24.77
N LEU A 241 0.45 -1.79 23.97
CA LEU A 241 0.02 -0.46 24.39
C LEU A 241 -1.43 -0.49 24.92
N LEU A 242 -2.36 -0.96 24.10
CA LEU A 242 -3.78 -1.00 24.42
C LEU A 242 -4.07 -1.95 25.59
N SER A 243 -3.40 -3.11 25.65
CA SER A 243 -3.51 -4.01 26.81
C SER A 243 -3.04 -3.33 28.10
N GLY A 244 -1.93 -2.58 28.04
CA GLY A 244 -1.40 -1.80 29.15
C GLY A 244 -2.28 -0.63 29.58
N LEU A 245 -3.27 -0.25 28.77
CA LEU A 245 -4.26 0.79 29.08
C LEU A 245 -5.62 0.22 29.51
N GLY A 246 -5.75 -1.11 29.60
CA GLY A 246 -7.04 -1.74 29.90
C GLY A 246 -8.01 -1.76 28.71
N LEU A 247 -7.56 -1.36 27.52
CA LEU A 247 -8.33 -1.33 26.27
C LEU A 247 -8.29 -2.69 25.54
N GLY A 248 -8.31 -3.79 26.30
CA GLY A 248 -8.18 -5.16 25.77
C GLY A 248 -9.29 -5.55 24.80
N GLY A 249 -10.48 -4.94 24.89
CA GLY A 249 -11.55 -5.11 23.91
C GLY A 249 -11.18 -4.58 22.53
N LEU A 250 -10.48 -3.44 22.48
CA LEU A 250 -9.98 -2.84 21.24
C LEU A 250 -8.89 -3.72 20.60
N VAL A 251 -8.02 -4.30 21.43
CA VAL A 251 -7.00 -5.28 21.00
C VAL A 251 -7.64 -6.52 20.39
N ASN A 252 -8.67 -7.07 21.03
CA ASN A 252 -9.37 -8.24 20.51
C ASN A 252 -10.10 -7.97 19.19
N ASN A 253 -10.64 -6.77 19.01
CA ASN A 253 -11.27 -6.38 17.74
C ASN A 253 -10.23 -6.16 16.65
N LEU A 254 -9.09 -5.51 16.97
CA LEU A 254 -7.98 -5.31 16.05
C LEU A 254 -7.37 -6.66 15.62
N LEU A 255 -7.04 -7.54 16.56
CA LEU A 255 -6.44 -8.85 16.27
C LEU A 255 -7.44 -9.87 15.71
N GLY A 256 -8.70 -9.81 16.16
CA GLY A 256 -9.78 -10.69 15.73
C GLY A 256 -10.29 -10.34 14.33
N GLY A 257 -10.44 -9.06 14.03
CA GLY A 257 -10.80 -8.57 12.69
C GLY A 257 -9.75 -8.91 11.63
N LEU A 258 -8.51 -9.18 12.06
CA LEU A 258 -7.35 -9.47 11.22
C LEU A 258 -6.97 -10.97 11.15
N GLY A 259 -7.70 -11.85 11.85
CA GLY A 259 -7.43 -13.30 11.81
C GLY A 259 -6.11 -13.75 12.46
N ILE A 260 -5.37 -12.83 13.08
CA ILE A 260 -4.03 -13.09 13.67
C ILE A 260 -4.10 -13.82 15.01
N LYS A 261 -5.29 -13.96 15.58
CA LYS A 261 -5.49 -14.57 16.90
C LYS A 261 -4.77 -15.93 17.04
N GLY A 262 -4.72 -16.74 15.98
CA GLY A 262 -3.98 -18.02 15.96
C GLY A 262 -2.45 -17.89 15.76
N ILE A 263 -1.97 -16.85 15.09
CA ILE A 263 -0.53 -16.60 14.87
C ILE A 263 0.14 -16.08 16.15
N LEU A 264 -0.56 -15.25 16.93
CA LEU A 264 -0.09 -14.78 18.25
C LEU A 264 -0.03 -15.90 19.30
N GLU A 265 -0.95 -16.86 19.25
CA GLU A 265 -0.90 -18.07 20.09
C GLU A 265 0.32 -18.96 19.72
N GLY A 266 0.68 -19.05 18.43
CA GLY A 266 1.86 -19.77 17.94
C GLY A 266 3.21 -19.10 18.26
N LEU A 267 3.23 -17.78 18.52
CA LEU A 267 4.43 -17.01 18.90
C LEU A 267 4.65 -16.93 20.42
N GLY A 268 3.94 -17.75 21.22
CA GLY A 268 4.15 -17.87 22.67
C GLY A 268 3.56 -16.73 23.52
N LEU A 269 2.89 -15.75 22.91
CA LEU A 269 2.21 -14.65 23.60
C LEU A 269 0.84 -15.05 24.18
N GLY A 270 0.28 -16.18 23.76
CA GLY A 270 -0.97 -16.74 24.30
C GLY A 270 -0.89 -17.25 25.75
N SER A 271 0.32 -17.44 26.30
CA SER A 271 0.48 -17.86 27.71
C SER A 271 0.22 -16.71 28.69
N VAL A 272 0.46 -15.46 28.28
CA VAL A 272 0.33 -14.27 29.14
C VAL A 272 -1.14 -13.89 29.36
N THR A 273 -2.03 -14.17 28.41
CA THR A 273 -3.48 -13.89 28.53
C THR A 273 -4.22 -14.94 29.38
N LYS A 274 -3.71 -16.17 29.46
CA LYS A 274 -4.32 -17.25 30.25
C LYS A 274 -4.01 -17.13 31.75
N SER A 275 -2.86 -16.56 32.11
CA SER A 275 -2.50 -16.29 33.51
C SER A 275 -3.23 -15.08 34.13
N LEU A 276 -3.84 -14.22 33.31
CA LEU A 276 -4.55 -13.01 33.78
C LEU A 276 -6.08 -13.15 33.83
N THR A 277 -6.66 -14.16 33.19
CA THR A 277 -8.13 -14.29 33.07
C THR A 277 -8.75 -15.38 33.95
N GLY A 278 -7.95 -16.12 34.73
CA GLY A 278 -8.44 -16.89 35.88
C GLY A 278 -9.67 -17.76 35.62
N ARG A 279 -9.78 -18.40 34.45
CA ARG A 279 -10.77 -19.46 34.20
C ARG A 279 -10.08 -20.72 33.76
N LYS A 280 -10.27 -21.77 34.57
CA LYS A 280 -10.02 -23.16 34.21
C LYS A 280 -10.89 -23.55 33.01
#